data_AF-A0A2A7RK51-F1
#
_entry.id   AF-A0A2A7RK51-F1
#
_cell.length_a   1.000
_cell.length_b   1.000
_cell.length_c   1.000
_cell.angle_alpha   90.00
_cell.angle_beta   90.00
_cell.angle_gamma   90.00
#
_symmetry.space_group_name_H-M   'P 1'
#
loop_
_entity.id
_entity.type
_entity.pdbx_description
1 polymer ?
#
loop_
_entity_poly.entity_id
_entity_poly.type
_entity_poly.pdbx_seq_one_letter_code
_entity_poly.pdbx_strand_id
1 'polypeptide(L)'
;MKNRLKELRQKEELSQKEFAKAFNAFLINNNSVKDSNGNIKKISYATVSRWENEQTPIPSIYYESLVSFFGVTLQYLLGITTYYTKIDVVKVLNDNYLEQIHSVNIHEILLEVFHFSADIPKPEKYFTNDEIIAFTKTVQNYWLKYFSFLTDHVMMQFIYKDTVSPMNNIVLVENIYDLLKDHTVLITETELSQNYEDTFQGDIDAFNSHMMYETRFGSKKRIYKLINDLIANAEKLKKNINNLPDNKAKERPINFLGERHFNNIEQMRKYVKEHNND
;
A
#
# COMPACT_ATOMS: atom_id res chain seq x y z
N MET A 1 -14.64 12.83 19.08
CA MET A 1 -13.91 13.05 17.80
C MET A 1 -12.55 13.67 18.15
N LYS A 2 -11.50 13.61 17.34
CA LYS A 2 -10.26 14.33 17.69
C LYS A 2 -10.54 15.83 17.54
N ASN A 3 -10.52 16.60 18.62
CA ASN A 3 -10.92 18.02 18.59
C ASN A 3 -9.84 18.91 17.95
N ARG A 4 -9.80 18.93 16.62
CA ARG A 4 -8.80 19.70 15.86
C ARG A 4 -8.97 21.21 16.03
N LEU A 5 -10.17 21.70 16.36
CA LEU A 5 -10.38 23.11 16.67
C LEU A 5 -9.53 23.56 17.87
N LYS A 6 -9.51 22.78 18.95
CA LYS A 6 -8.71 23.07 20.14
C LYS A 6 -7.22 23.06 19.84
N GLU A 7 -6.75 22.06 19.07
CA GLU A 7 -5.35 21.95 18.65
C GLU A 7 -4.92 23.15 17.78
N LEU A 8 -5.74 23.52 16.80
CA LEU A 8 -5.50 24.67 15.93
C LEU A 8 -5.42 25.97 16.73
N ARG A 9 -6.36 26.19 17.65
CA ARG A 9 -6.32 27.35 18.55
C ARG A 9 -5.03 27.39 19.37
N GLN A 10 -4.65 26.27 19.96
CA GLN A 10 -3.45 26.19 20.80
C GLN A 10 -2.16 26.38 20.00
N LYS A 11 -2.12 25.93 18.74
CA LYS A 11 -0.99 26.15 17.83
C LYS A 11 -0.79 27.62 17.48
N GLU A 12 -1.88 28.37 17.38
CA GLU A 12 -1.86 29.84 17.22
C GLU A 12 -1.63 30.58 18.56
N GLU A 13 -1.38 29.86 19.65
CA GLU A 13 -1.14 30.39 21.00
C GLU A 13 -2.30 31.25 21.57
N LEU A 14 -3.52 31.07 21.05
CA LEU A 14 -4.68 31.86 21.45
C LEU A 14 -5.41 31.22 22.64
N SER A 15 -5.80 32.01 23.63
CA SER A 15 -6.85 31.59 24.59
C SER A 15 -8.22 31.49 23.90
N GLN A 16 -9.19 30.81 24.52
CA GLN A 16 -10.56 30.74 23.98
C GLN A 16 -11.20 32.13 23.80
N LYS A 17 -10.86 33.08 24.68
CA LYS A 17 -11.34 34.47 24.59
C LYS A 17 -10.70 35.20 23.42
N GLU A 18 -9.39 35.06 23.25
CA GLU A 18 -8.65 35.67 22.15
C GLU A 18 -9.07 35.10 20.81
N PHE A 19 -9.25 33.79 20.71
CA PHE A 19 -9.78 33.15 19.51
C PHE A 19 -11.19 33.66 19.17
N ALA A 20 -12.12 33.71 20.13
CA ALA A 20 -13.46 34.24 19.87
C ALA A 20 -13.40 35.69 19.35
N LYS A 21 -12.52 36.52 19.91
CA LYS A 21 -12.32 37.91 19.47
C LYS A 21 -11.73 37.99 18.06
N ALA A 22 -10.64 37.26 17.80
CA ALA A 22 -9.95 37.25 16.51
C ALA A 22 -10.83 36.67 15.40
N PHE A 23 -11.52 35.56 15.65
CA PHE A 23 -12.43 34.94 14.70
C PHE A 23 -13.63 35.84 14.39
N ASN A 24 -14.22 36.50 15.39
CA ASN A 24 -15.29 37.47 15.14
C ASN A 24 -14.82 38.66 14.31
N ALA A 25 -13.59 39.15 14.52
CA ALA A 25 -13.01 40.20 13.69
C ALA A 25 -12.82 39.73 12.24
N PHE A 26 -12.37 38.48 12.05
CA PHE A 26 -12.28 37.85 10.74
C PHE A 26 -13.65 37.74 10.04
N LEU A 27 -14.70 37.31 10.75
CA LEU A 27 -16.07 37.23 10.19
C LEU A 27 -16.58 38.60 9.72
N ILE A 28 -16.31 39.65 10.51
CA ILE A 28 -16.67 41.03 10.15
C ILE A 28 -15.92 41.48 8.90
N ASN A 29 -14.61 41.31 8.86
CA ASN A 29 -13.77 41.77 7.76
C ASN A 29 -14.09 41.05 6.44
N ASN A 30 -14.45 39.76 6.51
CA ASN A 30 -14.81 38.96 5.34
C ASN A 30 -16.32 38.98 5.04
N ASN A 31 -17.12 39.71 5.82
CA ASN A 31 -18.58 39.78 5.69
C ASN A 31 -19.26 38.40 5.63
N SER A 32 -18.75 37.43 6.41
CA SER A 32 -19.15 36.02 6.36
C SER A 32 -20.00 35.60 7.56
N VAL A 33 -20.77 34.51 7.38
CA VAL A 33 -21.68 33.93 8.38
C VAL A 33 -22.70 34.94 8.95
N LYS A 34 -23.87 35.00 8.31
CA LYS A 34 -24.96 35.92 8.69
C LYS A 34 -26.11 35.20 9.36
N ASP A 35 -26.81 35.90 10.25
CA ASP A 35 -28.11 35.48 10.75
C ASP A 35 -29.23 35.73 9.72
N SER A 36 -30.47 35.35 10.06
CA SER A 36 -31.64 35.55 9.20
C SER A 36 -31.94 37.01 8.88
N ASN A 37 -31.39 37.94 9.67
CA ASN A 37 -31.59 39.37 9.53
C ASN A 37 -30.41 40.03 8.79
N GLY A 38 -29.45 39.24 8.29
CA GLY A 38 -28.28 39.72 7.55
C GLY A 38 -27.13 40.23 8.42
N ASN A 39 -27.21 40.11 9.75
CA ASN A 39 -26.15 40.55 10.66
C ASN A 39 -25.07 39.47 10.82
N ILE A 40 -23.81 39.87 11.00
CA ILE A 40 -22.71 38.94 11.29
C ILE A 40 -22.99 38.17 12.58
N LYS A 41 -23.08 36.84 12.45
CA LYS A 41 -23.37 35.95 13.57
C LYS A 41 -22.08 35.64 14.34
N LYS A 42 -21.82 36.46 15.36
CA LYS A 42 -20.64 36.33 16.23
C LYS A 42 -20.75 35.12 17.16
N ILE A 43 -19.59 34.60 17.56
CA ILE A 43 -19.47 33.55 18.57
C ILE A 43 -18.96 34.10 19.90
N SER A 44 -19.34 33.45 21.00
CA SER A 44 -18.82 33.78 22.33
C SER A 44 -17.68 32.85 22.73
N TYR A 45 -16.87 33.22 23.73
CA TYR A 45 -15.89 32.29 24.30
C TYR A 45 -16.56 31.01 24.85
N ALA A 46 -17.79 31.11 25.36
CA ALA A 46 -18.55 29.96 25.84
C ALA A 46 -18.94 29.03 24.68
N THR A 47 -19.24 29.58 23.50
CA THR A 47 -19.48 28.81 22.27
C THR A 47 -18.23 28.04 21.86
N VAL A 48 -17.06 28.70 21.86
CA VAL A 48 -15.76 28.05 21.60
C VAL A 48 -15.53 26.89 22.57
N SER A 49 -15.74 27.13 23.87
CA SER A 49 -15.57 26.09 24.89
C SER A 49 -16.49 24.90 24.66
N ARG A 50 -17.76 25.12 24.31
CA ARG A 50 -18.69 24.02 23.99
C ARG A 50 -18.28 23.24 22.74
N TRP A 51 -17.78 23.92 21.71
CA TRP A 51 -17.25 23.28 20.51
C TRP A 51 -15.98 22.46 20.81
N GLU A 52 -15.07 22.98 21.63
CA GLU A 52 -13.82 22.32 22.01
C GLU A 52 -14.01 21.12 22.95
N ASN A 53 -15.12 21.11 23.70
CA ASN A 53 -15.46 20.03 24.63
C ASN A 53 -16.57 19.12 24.08
N GLU A 54 -16.90 19.22 22.79
CA GLU A 54 -17.93 18.41 22.12
C GLU A 54 -19.33 18.47 22.75
N GLN A 55 -19.60 19.49 23.57
CA GLN A 55 -20.91 19.68 24.21
C GLN A 55 -21.99 20.12 23.22
N THR A 56 -21.58 20.81 22.15
CA THR A 56 -22.46 21.14 21.01
C THR A 56 -21.66 21.05 19.71
N PRO A 57 -22.24 20.49 18.64
CA PRO A 57 -21.59 20.48 17.34
C PRO A 57 -21.40 21.89 16.79
N ILE A 58 -20.36 22.07 15.98
CA ILE A 58 -20.14 23.31 15.22
C ILE A 58 -21.20 23.36 14.11
N PRO A 59 -22.04 24.41 14.03
CA PRO A 59 -22.99 24.55 12.93
C PRO A 59 -22.26 24.68 11.59
N SER A 60 -22.77 24.02 10.55
CA SER A 60 -22.12 23.94 9.24
C SER A 60 -21.79 25.29 8.61
N ILE A 61 -22.61 26.32 8.90
CA ILE A 61 -22.42 27.69 8.45
C ILE A 61 -21.06 28.29 8.84
N TYR A 62 -20.38 27.78 9.87
CA TYR A 62 -19.08 28.30 10.31
C TYR A 62 -17.89 27.59 9.66
N TYR A 63 -18.07 26.44 9.02
CA TYR A 63 -16.97 25.61 8.57
C TYR A 63 -16.05 26.32 7.57
N GLU A 64 -16.60 26.93 6.52
CA GLU A 64 -15.82 27.67 5.52
C GLU A 64 -15.01 28.82 6.11
N SER A 65 -15.58 29.53 7.09
CA SER A 65 -14.88 30.62 7.76
C SER A 65 -13.80 30.10 8.72
N LEU A 66 -14.05 28.99 9.42
CA LEU A 66 -13.05 28.37 10.29
C LEU A 66 -11.85 27.83 9.51
N VAL A 67 -12.09 27.13 8.39
CA VAL A 67 -11.00 26.62 7.55
C VAL A 67 -10.17 27.75 6.95
N SER A 68 -10.83 28.85 6.54
CA SER A 68 -10.16 30.03 6.00
C SER A 68 -9.37 30.78 7.08
N PHE A 69 -9.91 30.90 8.29
CA PHE A 69 -9.24 31.57 9.41
C PHE A 69 -7.94 30.86 9.81
N PHE A 70 -7.96 29.52 9.87
CA PHE A 70 -6.79 28.73 10.25
C PHE A 70 -5.89 28.33 9.07
N GLY A 71 -6.29 28.62 7.83
CA GLY A 71 -5.54 28.22 6.64
C GLY A 71 -5.44 26.70 6.45
N VAL A 72 -6.48 25.95 6.80
CA VAL A 72 -6.52 24.48 6.72
C VAL A 72 -7.64 23.99 5.81
N THR A 73 -7.71 22.68 5.54
CA THR A 73 -8.83 22.07 4.81
C THR A 73 -9.99 21.71 5.76
N LEU A 74 -11.20 21.58 5.21
CA LEU A 74 -12.37 21.14 5.97
C LEU A 74 -12.18 19.75 6.58
N GLN A 75 -11.57 18.84 5.82
CA GLN A 75 -11.25 17.49 6.27
C GLN A 75 -10.29 17.54 7.48
N TYR A 76 -9.30 18.44 7.48
CA TYR A 76 -8.40 18.59 8.63
C TYR A 76 -9.13 19.13 9.85
N LEU A 77 -9.96 20.18 9.69
CA LEU A 77 -10.76 20.76 10.78
C LEU A 77 -11.72 19.74 11.42
N LEU A 78 -12.30 18.86 10.62
CA LEU A 78 -13.20 17.79 11.09
C LEU A 78 -12.44 16.59 11.68
N GLY A 79 -11.11 16.60 11.66
CA GLY A 79 -10.30 15.46 12.11
C GLY A 79 -10.37 14.25 11.17
N ILE A 80 -10.79 14.46 9.92
CA ILE A 80 -10.96 13.45 8.87
C ILE A 80 -9.66 13.26 8.04
N THR A 81 -8.65 14.13 8.17
CA THR A 81 -7.31 13.83 7.66
C THR A 81 -6.62 12.84 8.60
N THR A 82 -6.81 11.55 8.34
CA THR A 82 -5.91 10.50 8.80
C THR A 82 -4.81 10.32 7.75
N TYR A 83 -3.61 10.02 8.21
CA TYR A 83 -2.47 9.63 7.39
C TYR A 83 -2.15 8.18 7.75
N TYR A 84 -1.54 7.44 6.83
CA TYR A 84 -1.01 6.14 7.18
C TYR A 84 0.17 6.27 8.15
N THR A 85 0.28 5.28 9.00
CA THR A 85 1.38 5.07 9.92
C THR A 85 2.02 3.72 9.64
N LYS A 86 3.16 3.45 10.27
CA LYS A 86 3.77 2.11 10.24
C LYS A 86 2.82 1.02 10.75
N ILE A 87 1.94 1.37 11.71
CA ILE A 87 0.95 0.43 12.26
C ILE A 87 -0.06 0.01 11.20
N ASP A 88 -0.45 0.91 10.30
CA ASP A 88 -1.38 0.56 9.22
C ASP A 88 -0.75 -0.43 8.24
N VAL A 89 0.55 -0.30 7.96
CA VAL A 89 1.30 -1.26 7.13
C VAL A 89 1.32 -2.65 7.77
N VAL A 90 1.74 -2.74 9.04
CA VAL A 90 1.84 -4.04 9.70
C VAL A 90 0.47 -4.64 10.01
N LYS A 91 -0.58 -3.83 10.07
CA LYS A 91 -1.96 -4.32 10.15
C LYS A 91 -2.35 -5.05 8.86
N VAL A 92 -2.02 -4.50 7.69
CA VAL A 92 -2.26 -5.19 6.40
C VAL A 92 -1.59 -6.56 6.39
N LEU A 93 -0.35 -6.67 6.86
CA LEU A 93 0.35 -7.96 6.95
C LEU A 93 -0.38 -8.94 7.89
N ASN A 94 -0.79 -8.47 9.06
CA ASN A 94 -1.48 -9.28 10.05
C ASN A 94 -2.83 -9.80 9.54
N ASP A 95 -3.62 -8.91 8.94
CA ASP A 95 -4.93 -9.22 8.39
C ASP A 95 -4.79 -10.27 7.27
N ASN A 96 -3.77 -10.14 6.42
CA ASN A 96 -3.46 -11.13 5.36
C ASN A 96 -2.78 -12.41 5.86
N TYR A 97 -2.25 -12.43 7.08
CA TYR A 97 -1.56 -13.60 7.61
C TYR A 97 -2.53 -14.72 7.95
N LEU A 98 -3.62 -14.38 8.64
CA LEU A 98 -4.65 -15.35 9.05
C LEU A 98 -5.84 -15.43 8.10
N GLU A 99 -6.18 -14.34 7.41
CA GLU A 99 -7.35 -14.28 6.55
C GLU A 99 -6.95 -13.87 5.14
N GLN A 100 -7.32 -14.65 4.12
CA GLN A 100 -7.07 -14.36 2.70
C GLN A 100 -8.03 -13.28 2.17
N ILE A 101 -8.12 -12.16 2.88
CA ILE A 101 -8.99 -11.07 2.47
C ILE A 101 -8.13 -10.15 1.62
N HIS A 102 -8.51 -9.97 0.34
CA HIS A 102 -8.24 -8.82 -0.57
C HIS A 102 -7.95 -9.24 -2.03
N SER A 103 -7.96 -8.26 -2.92
CA SER A 103 -7.74 -8.40 -4.37
C SER A 103 -6.29 -8.70 -4.77
N VAL A 104 -5.35 -8.49 -3.84
CA VAL A 104 -3.91 -8.73 -4.03
C VAL A 104 -3.49 -9.81 -3.05
N ASN A 105 -2.78 -10.83 -3.53
CA ASN A 105 -2.46 -12.03 -2.76
C ASN A 105 -1.23 -11.83 -1.84
N ILE A 106 -1.35 -10.90 -0.89
CA ILE A 106 -0.29 -10.61 0.10
C ILE A 106 0.01 -11.85 0.95
N HIS A 107 -1.01 -12.64 1.28
CA HIS A 107 -0.87 -13.88 2.04
C HIS A 107 0.20 -14.81 1.45
N GLU A 108 0.09 -15.10 0.15
CA GLU A 108 0.99 -16.01 -0.54
C GLU A 108 2.44 -15.52 -0.54
N ILE A 109 2.68 -14.26 -0.92
CA ILE A 109 4.05 -13.72 -0.94
C ILE A 109 4.62 -13.62 0.49
N LEU A 110 3.79 -13.38 1.50
CA LEU A 110 4.20 -13.38 2.90
C LEU A 110 4.66 -14.78 3.37
N LEU A 111 3.97 -15.84 2.92
CA LEU A 111 4.41 -17.22 3.17
C LEU A 111 5.78 -17.51 2.51
N GLU A 112 6.05 -16.92 1.34
CA GLU A 112 7.35 -17.05 0.68
C GLU A 112 8.46 -16.38 1.49
N VAL A 113 8.22 -15.15 1.97
CA VAL A 113 9.16 -14.47 2.85
C VAL A 113 9.49 -15.35 4.06
N PHE A 114 8.51 -15.94 4.73
CA PHE A 114 8.78 -16.87 5.83
C PHE A 114 9.49 -18.16 5.43
N HIS A 115 9.33 -18.62 4.19
CA HIS A 115 9.99 -19.82 3.69
C HIS A 115 11.50 -19.59 3.49
N PHE A 116 11.84 -18.43 2.92
CA PHE A 116 13.22 -18.09 2.53
C PHE A 116 13.98 -17.33 3.62
N SER A 117 13.30 -16.57 4.49
CA SER A 117 13.93 -15.84 5.61
C SER A 117 13.99 -16.68 6.88
N ALA A 118 15.09 -17.41 7.07
CA ALA A 118 15.29 -18.27 8.25
C ALA A 118 15.39 -17.50 9.59
N ASP A 119 15.72 -16.22 9.52
CA ASP A 119 15.86 -15.28 10.64
C ASP A 119 14.53 -14.65 11.08
N ILE A 120 13.48 -14.79 10.27
CA ILE A 120 12.14 -14.30 10.57
C ILE A 120 11.27 -15.46 11.07
N PRO A 121 11.10 -15.62 12.39
CA PRO A 121 10.35 -16.73 12.95
C PRO A 121 8.84 -16.52 12.84
N LYS A 122 8.07 -17.48 12.29
CA LYS A 122 6.62 -17.36 12.13
C LYS A 122 5.85 -16.93 13.40
N PRO A 123 4.77 -16.12 13.28
CA PRO A 123 3.97 -15.63 14.41
C PRO A 123 3.51 -16.69 15.41
N GLU A 124 3.11 -17.88 14.97
CA GLU A 124 2.60 -18.97 15.84
C GLU A 124 3.66 -19.52 16.79
N LYS A 125 4.94 -19.19 16.56
CA LYS A 125 6.00 -19.51 17.51
C LYS A 125 5.91 -18.67 18.79
N TYR A 126 5.28 -17.50 18.74
CA TYR A 126 5.22 -16.55 19.86
C TYR A 126 3.82 -16.24 20.35
N PHE A 127 2.79 -16.41 19.51
CA PHE A 127 1.45 -15.92 19.78
C PHE A 127 0.39 -16.98 19.48
N THR A 128 -0.71 -16.92 20.21
CA THR A 128 -1.94 -17.67 19.89
C THR A 128 -2.68 -17.02 18.73
N ASN A 129 -3.54 -17.78 18.04
CA ASN A 129 -4.38 -17.23 16.97
C ASN A 129 -5.24 -16.07 17.47
N ASP A 130 -5.80 -16.16 18.68
CA ASP A 130 -6.60 -15.08 19.28
C ASP A 130 -5.79 -13.79 19.47
N GLU A 131 -4.52 -13.88 19.85
CA GLU A 131 -3.65 -12.71 19.97
C GLU A 131 -3.31 -12.07 18.62
N ILE A 132 -3.14 -12.89 17.58
CA ILE A 132 -2.90 -12.45 16.21
C ILE A 132 -4.17 -11.78 15.64
N ILE A 133 -5.34 -12.41 15.81
CA ILE A 133 -6.65 -11.84 15.42
C ILE A 133 -6.90 -10.51 16.15
N ALA A 134 -6.62 -10.47 17.46
CA ALA A 134 -6.78 -9.26 18.26
C ALA A 134 -5.75 -8.16 17.92
N PHE A 135 -4.74 -8.47 17.09
CA PHE A 135 -3.66 -7.58 16.69
C PHE A 135 -3.07 -6.82 17.88
N THR A 136 -2.75 -7.55 18.94
CA THR A 136 -2.26 -6.99 20.21
C THR A 136 -0.96 -6.19 20.03
N LYS A 137 -0.58 -5.39 21.03
CA LYS A 137 0.67 -4.60 20.98
C LYS A 137 1.93 -5.46 20.82
N THR A 138 1.92 -6.68 21.36
CA THR A 138 3.02 -7.64 21.19
C THR A 138 3.12 -8.14 19.75
N VAL A 139 1.99 -8.43 19.11
CA VAL A 139 1.91 -8.80 17.68
C VAL A 139 2.33 -7.64 16.78
N GLN A 140 1.86 -6.42 17.04
CA GLN A 140 2.30 -5.21 16.33
C GLN A 140 3.83 -5.04 16.39
N ASN A 141 4.41 -5.18 17.58
CA ASN A 141 5.85 -5.06 17.77
C ASN A 141 6.64 -6.16 17.04
N TYR A 142 6.10 -7.37 16.98
CA TYR A 142 6.68 -8.46 16.18
C TYR A 142 6.76 -8.08 14.70
N TRP A 143 5.64 -7.64 14.12
CA TRP A 143 5.61 -7.26 12.71
C TRP A 143 6.54 -6.08 12.42
N LEU A 144 6.51 -5.03 13.25
CA LEU A 144 7.41 -3.88 13.11
C LEU A 144 8.89 -4.27 13.19
N LYS A 145 9.22 -5.26 14.02
CA LYS A 145 10.61 -5.71 14.19
C LYS A 145 11.12 -6.43 12.94
N TYR A 146 10.37 -7.40 12.43
CA TYR A 146 10.84 -8.27 11.35
C TYR A 146 10.50 -7.75 9.94
N PHE A 147 9.54 -6.83 9.82
CA PHE A 147 9.13 -6.21 8.56
C PHE A 147 9.43 -4.71 8.52
N SER A 148 10.43 -4.26 9.28
CA SER A 148 10.90 -2.88 9.24
C SER A 148 11.35 -2.46 7.85
N PHE A 149 11.90 -3.39 7.05
CA PHE A 149 12.30 -3.15 5.65
C PHE A 149 11.15 -2.61 4.78
N LEU A 150 9.89 -2.98 5.08
CA LEU A 150 8.71 -2.38 4.45
C LEU A 150 8.45 -1.00 5.05
N THR A 151 8.29 -0.93 6.37
CA THR A 151 7.81 0.29 7.05
C THR A 151 8.79 1.46 7.01
N ASP A 152 10.06 1.19 6.76
CA ASP A 152 11.13 2.19 6.66
C ASP A 152 11.49 2.51 5.20
N HIS A 153 10.92 1.79 4.23
CA HIS A 153 11.22 1.98 2.82
C HIS A 153 10.88 3.40 2.36
N VAL A 154 11.72 3.96 1.49
CA VAL A 154 11.57 5.34 0.99
C VAL A 154 10.22 5.57 0.31
N MET A 155 9.70 4.57 -0.43
CA MET A 155 8.38 4.65 -1.06
C MET A 155 7.26 4.77 -0.02
N MET A 156 7.34 4.02 1.08
CA MET A 156 6.35 4.06 2.16
C MET A 156 6.36 5.40 2.90
N GLN A 157 7.51 6.09 2.97
CA GLN A 157 7.59 7.43 3.56
C GLN A 157 6.79 8.48 2.77
N PHE A 158 6.57 8.28 1.46
CA PHE A 158 5.66 9.13 0.69
C PHE A 158 4.20 8.84 1.07
N ILE A 159 3.83 7.57 1.19
CA ILE A 159 2.47 7.16 1.57
C ILE A 159 2.08 7.69 2.96
N TYR A 160 3.02 7.75 3.91
CA TYR A 160 2.76 8.34 5.23
C TYR A 160 2.45 9.83 5.22
N LYS A 161 2.75 10.52 4.11
CA LYS A 161 2.44 11.94 3.93
C LYS A 161 1.12 12.16 3.18
N ASP A 162 0.54 11.10 2.64
CA ASP A 162 -0.72 11.16 1.89
C ASP A 162 -1.93 10.96 2.80
N THR A 163 -3.00 11.71 2.51
CA THR A 163 -4.26 11.59 3.23
C THR A 163 -4.94 10.27 2.89
N VAL A 164 -5.51 9.59 3.88
CA VAL A 164 -6.23 8.32 3.65
C VAL A 164 -7.45 8.54 2.77
N SER A 165 -7.54 7.76 1.69
CA SER A 165 -8.68 7.69 0.78
C SER A 165 -8.79 6.26 0.23
N PRO A 166 -9.94 5.83 -0.32
CA PRO A 166 -10.07 4.49 -0.90
C PRO A 166 -9.03 4.19 -1.99
N MET A 167 -8.69 5.19 -2.83
CA MET A 167 -7.64 5.04 -3.84
C MET A 167 -6.28 4.80 -3.19
N ASN A 168 -5.96 5.56 -2.14
CA ASN A 168 -4.69 5.44 -1.43
C ASN A 168 -4.58 4.12 -0.64
N ASN A 169 -5.70 3.50 -0.26
CA ASN A 169 -5.70 2.15 0.32
C ASN A 169 -5.24 1.11 -0.70
N ILE A 170 -5.72 1.21 -1.94
CA ILE A 170 -5.30 0.30 -3.03
C ILE A 170 -3.80 0.46 -3.26
N VAL A 171 -3.34 1.71 -3.40
CA VAL A 171 -1.91 2.03 -3.59
C VAL A 171 -1.06 1.53 -2.43
N LEU A 172 -1.52 1.66 -1.17
CA LEU A 172 -0.81 1.11 -0.02
C LEU A 172 -0.62 -0.42 -0.14
N VAL A 173 -1.70 -1.13 -0.45
CA VAL A 173 -1.70 -2.61 -0.55
C VAL A 173 -0.79 -3.07 -1.70
N GLU A 174 -0.84 -2.41 -2.85
CA GLU A 174 0.02 -2.70 -4.01
C GLU A 174 1.50 -2.50 -3.67
N ASN A 175 1.86 -1.36 -3.05
CA ASN A 175 3.25 -1.10 -2.65
C ASN A 175 3.75 -2.12 -1.60
N ILE A 176 2.91 -2.55 -0.67
CA ILE A 176 3.28 -3.60 0.29
C ILE A 176 3.59 -4.91 -0.44
N TYR A 177 2.75 -5.31 -1.39
CA TYR A 177 2.95 -6.51 -2.18
C TYR A 177 4.25 -6.46 -2.99
N ASP A 178 4.48 -5.36 -3.72
CA ASP A 178 5.68 -5.20 -4.55
C ASP A 178 6.96 -5.25 -3.70
N LEU A 179 6.98 -4.56 -2.54
CA LEU A 179 8.13 -4.58 -1.66
C LEU A 179 8.37 -5.96 -1.00
N LEU A 180 7.33 -6.74 -0.72
CA LEU A 180 7.47 -8.13 -0.27
C LEU A 180 8.05 -9.03 -1.37
N LYS A 181 7.64 -8.80 -2.63
CA LYS A 181 8.15 -9.51 -3.79
C LYS A 181 9.64 -9.19 -4.02
N ASP A 182 9.99 -7.91 -4.01
CA ASP A 182 11.37 -7.44 -4.15
C ASP A 182 12.25 -8.00 -3.02
N HIS A 183 11.74 -8.05 -1.79
CA HIS A 183 12.45 -8.66 -0.68
C HIS A 183 12.71 -10.15 -0.92
N THR A 184 11.70 -10.90 -1.38
CA THR A 184 11.86 -12.33 -1.73
C THR A 184 12.92 -12.52 -2.81
N VAL A 185 12.93 -11.70 -3.86
CA VAL A 185 13.96 -11.73 -4.91
C VAL A 185 15.34 -11.48 -4.31
N LEU A 186 15.49 -10.44 -3.49
CA LEU A 186 16.78 -10.08 -2.87
C LEU A 186 17.34 -11.20 -1.98
N ILE A 187 16.51 -11.82 -1.14
CA ILE A 187 16.97 -12.89 -0.23
C ILE A 187 17.20 -14.23 -0.95
N THR A 188 16.65 -14.40 -2.15
CA THR A 188 16.82 -15.62 -2.97
C THR A 188 17.77 -15.43 -4.14
N GLU A 189 18.40 -14.26 -4.27
CA GLU A 189 19.30 -13.94 -5.36
C GLU A 189 20.49 -14.91 -5.42
N THR A 190 20.85 -15.32 -6.62
CA THR A 190 21.95 -16.26 -6.90
C THR A 190 22.74 -15.81 -8.13
N GLU A 191 23.92 -16.40 -8.34
CA GLU A 191 24.66 -16.25 -9.60
C GLU A 191 23.82 -16.65 -10.81
N LEU A 192 22.92 -17.63 -10.65
CA LEU A 192 22.01 -18.09 -11.68
C LEU A 192 20.97 -17.02 -12.05
N SER A 193 20.27 -16.46 -11.06
CA SER A 193 19.26 -15.42 -11.29
C SER A 193 19.89 -14.16 -11.86
N GLN A 194 21.05 -13.76 -11.35
CA GLN A 194 21.77 -12.59 -11.84
C GLN A 194 22.25 -12.79 -13.28
N ASN A 195 22.73 -13.99 -13.64
CA ASN A 195 23.06 -14.32 -15.03
C ASN A 195 21.84 -14.26 -15.96
N TYR A 196 20.69 -14.74 -15.49
CA TYR A 196 19.44 -14.63 -16.25
C TYR A 196 19.06 -13.16 -16.50
N GLU A 197 19.13 -12.31 -15.49
CA GLU A 197 18.84 -10.87 -15.61
C GLU A 197 19.81 -10.17 -16.58
N ASP A 198 21.11 -10.42 -16.42
CA ASP A 198 22.16 -9.79 -17.22
C ASP A 198 22.17 -10.22 -18.69
N THR A 199 21.77 -11.47 -18.98
CA THR A 199 21.99 -12.08 -20.31
C THR A 199 20.74 -12.41 -21.09
N PHE A 200 19.56 -12.40 -20.47
CA PHE A 200 18.34 -12.87 -21.14
C PHE A 200 17.06 -12.08 -20.82
N GLN A 201 16.91 -11.53 -19.61
CA GLN A 201 15.70 -10.79 -19.24
C GLN A 201 15.38 -9.65 -20.22
N GLY A 202 16.38 -8.85 -20.58
CA GLY A 202 16.21 -7.76 -21.56
C GLY A 202 15.76 -8.24 -22.95
N ASP A 203 16.15 -9.45 -23.36
CA ASP A 203 15.73 -10.02 -24.64
C ASP A 203 14.25 -10.45 -24.60
N ILE A 204 13.78 -10.97 -23.46
CA ILE A 204 12.36 -11.28 -23.24
C ILE A 204 11.53 -10.00 -23.29
N ASP A 205 11.98 -8.94 -22.63
CA ASP A 205 11.27 -7.66 -22.58
C ASP A 205 11.19 -7.01 -23.98
N ALA A 206 12.29 -7.04 -24.73
CA ALA A 206 12.32 -6.60 -26.11
C ALA A 206 11.40 -7.46 -27.00
N PHE A 207 11.45 -8.79 -26.86
CA PHE A 207 10.58 -9.69 -27.60
C PHE A 207 9.10 -9.37 -27.36
N ASN A 208 8.68 -9.26 -26.09
CA ASN A 208 7.29 -8.98 -25.73
C ASN A 208 6.81 -7.63 -26.30
N SER A 209 7.63 -6.59 -26.13
CA SER A 209 7.33 -5.24 -26.62
C SER A 209 7.17 -5.19 -28.14
N HIS A 210 8.06 -5.86 -28.87
CA HIS A 210 8.03 -5.90 -30.33
C HIS A 210 6.96 -6.85 -30.87
N MET A 211 6.71 -7.97 -30.19
CA MET A 211 5.77 -8.98 -30.66
C MET A 211 4.33 -8.48 -30.64
N MET A 212 3.95 -7.69 -29.62
CA MET A 212 2.65 -7.03 -29.60
C MET A 212 2.44 -6.13 -30.84
N TYR A 213 3.48 -5.43 -31.28
CA TYR A 213 3.38 -4.56 -32.46
C TYR A 213 3.37 -5.35 -33.77
N GLU A 214 4.30 -6.28 -33.93
CA GLU A 214 4.48 -7.04 -35.17
C GLU A 214 3.32 -8.01 -35.44
N THR A 215 2.64 -8.52 -34.41
CA THR A 215 1.43 -9.34 -34.59
C THR A 215 0.23 -8.54 -35.10
N ARG A 216 0.21 -7.21 -34.90
CA ARG A 216 -0.85 -6.31 -35.35
C ARG A 216 -0.57 -5.68 -36.71
N PHE A 217 0.67 -5.26 -36.93
CA PHE A 217 1.05 -4.40 -38.06
C PHE A 217 2.23 -4.95 -38.88
N GLY A 218 2.82 -6.04 -38.43
CA GLY A 218 4.05 -6.59 -38.96
C GLY A 218 3.86 -7.59 -40.09
N SER A 219 4.97 -8.25 -40.44
CA SER A 219 4.98 -9.33 -41.43
C SER A 219 5.35 -10.66 -40.79
N LYS A 220 4.90 -11.77 -41.37
CA LYS A 220 5.29 -13.13 -40.94
C LYS A 220 6.81 -13.29 -40.82
N LYS A 221 7.57 -12.71 -41.76
CA LYS A 221 9.04 -12.75 -41.75
C LYS A 221 9.64 -12.07 -40.51
N ARG A 222 9.12 -10.91 -40.11
CA ARG A 222 9.59 -10.19 -38.92
C ARG A 222 9.20 -10.91 -37.63
N ILE A 223 8.00 -11.47 -37.58
CA ILE A 223 7.56 -12.33 -36.47
C ILE A 223 8.49 -13.52 -36.30
N TYR A 224 8.78 -14.25 -37.39
CA TYR A 224 9.73 -15.37 -37.35
C TYR A 224 11.14 -14.94 -36.92
N LYS A 225 11.59 -13.77 -37.36
CA LYS A 225 12.88 -13.24 -36.91
C LYS A 225 12.91 -13.06 -35.39
N LEU A 226 11.91 -12.38 -34.82
CA LEU A 226 11.84 -12.15 -33.37
C LEU A 226 11.81 -13.47 -32.58
N ILE A 227 11.06 -14.46 -33.05
CA ILE A 227 11.01 -15.79 -32.45
C ILE A 227 12.38 -16.47 -32.51
N ASN A 228 13.03 -16.46 -33.67
CA ASN A 228 14.33 -17.09 -33.85
C ASN A 228 15.44 -16.40 -33.04
N ASP A 229 15.41 -15.07 -32.95
CA ASP A 229 16.36 -14.30 -32.14
C ASP A 229 16.18 -14.65 -30.65
N LEU A 230 14.95 -14.75 -30.15
CA LEU A 230 14.67 -15.18 -28.78
C LEU A 230 15.15 -16.60 -28.50
N ILE A 231 14.90 -17.55 -29.41
CA ILE A 231 15.40 -18.94 -29.29
C ILE A 231 16.92 -18.95 -29.23
N ALA A 232 17.59 -18.19 -30.10
CA ALA A 232 19.05 -18.12 -30.12
C ALA A 232 19.62 -17.56 -28.81
N ASN A 233 18.96 -16.58 -28.20
CA ASN A 233 19.37 -16.02 -26.91
C ASN A 233 19.08 -16.98 -25.74
N ALA A 234 17.97 -17.72 -25.78
CA ALA A 234 17.66 -18.75 -24.79
C ALA A 234 18.70 -19.88 -24.78
N GLU A 235 19.18 -20.30 -25.96
CA GLU A 235 20.25 -21.30 -26.08
C GLU A 235 21.60 -20.77 -25.55
N LYS A 236 21.88 -19.47 -25.64
CA LYS A 236 23.06 -18.86 -25.01
C LYS A 236 22.95 -18.92 -23.48
N LEU A 237 21.81 -18.53 -22.92
CA LEU A 237 21.55 -18.63 -21.48
C LEU A 237 21.76 -20.08 -21.01
N LYS A 238 21.11 -21.05 -21.66
CA LYS A 238 21.25 -22.47 -21.35
C LYS A 238 22.70 -22.93 -21.31
N LYS A 239 23.52 -22.47 -22.26
CA LYS A 239 24.96 -22.78 -22.27
C LYS A 239 25.71 -22.14 -21.10
N ASN A 240 25.37 -20.91 -20.74
CA ASN A 240 25.99 -20.18 -19.63
C ASN A 240 25.69 -20.84 -18.27
N ILE A 241 24.43 -21.26 -18.07
CA ILE A 241 23.95 -21.88 -16.82
C ILE A 241 24.74 -23.16 -16.48
N ASN A 242 25.17 -23.95 -17.47
CA ASN A 242 25.91 -25.19 -17.24
C ASN A 242 27.21 -25.02 -16.43
N ASN A 243 27.76 -23.80 -16.37
CA ASN A 243 28.99 -23.49 -15.65
C ASN A 243 28.74 -22.77 -14.31
N LEU A 244 27.48 -22.52 -13.96
CA LEU A 244 27.10 -21.83 -12.73
C LEU A 244 26.77 -22.85 -11.63
N PRO A 245 27.00 -22.50 -10.35
CA PRO A 245 26.61 -23.35 -9.24
C PRO A 245 25.08 -23.45 -9.13
N ASP A 246 24.59 -24.62 -8.71
CA ASP A 246 23.18 -24.78 -8.36
C ASP A 246 22.78 -23.86 -7.20
N ASN A 247 21.50 -23.48 -7.16
CA ASN A 247 20.93 -22.71 -6.07
C ASN A 247 21.01 -23.52 -4.75
N LYS A 248 21.55 -22.89 -3.71
CA LYS A 248 21.63 -23.47 -2.35
C LYS A 248 20.42 -23.15 -1.49
N ALA A 249 19.55 -22.25 -1.92
CA ALA A 249 18.28 -21.97 -1.25
C ALA A 249 17.38 -23.20 -1.31
N LYS A 250 16.44 -23.31 -0.37
CA LYS A 250 15.42 -24.34 -0.41
C LYS A 250 14.65 -24.21 -1.72
N GLU A 251 14.40 -25.33 -2.40
CA GLU A 251 13.55 -25.30 -3.58
C GLU A 251 12.15 -24.80 -3.19
N ARG A 252 11.65 -23.84 -3.95
CA ARG A 252 10.27 -23.38 -3.84
C ARG A 252 9.34 -24.57 -4.12
N PRO A 253 8.40 -24.92 -3.23
CA PRO A 253 7.46 -26.00 -3.51
C PRO A 253 6.64 -25.69 -4.77
N ILE A 254 6.50 -26.68 -5.67
CA ILE A 254 5.85 -26.51 -7.00
C ILE A 254 4.41 -25.98 -6.92
N ASN A 255 3.73 -26.10 -5.77
CA ASN A 255 2.33 -25.70 -5.57
C ASN A 255 2.15 -24.49 -4.65
N PHE A 256 3.18 -23.69 -4.41
CA PHE A 256 3.18 -22.67 -3.34
C PHE A 256 2.23 -21.49 -3.58
N LEU A 257 1.90 -21.17 -4.84
CA LEU A 257 1.05 -20.02 -5.24
C LEU A 257 -0.30 -20.38 -5.88
N GLY A 258 -0.71 -21.65 -5.82
CA GLY A 258 -1.81 -22.13 -6.67
C GLY A 258 -1.51 -21.96 -8.17
N GLU A 259 -0.26 -21.68 -8.55
CA GLU A 259 0.24 -21.67 -9.92
C GLU A 259 -0.04 -23.04 -10.53
N ARG A 260 -1.06 -23.09 -11.40
CA ARG A 260 -1.36 -24.32 -12.14
C ARG A 260 -0.31 -24.47 -13.22
N HIS A 261 0.76 -25.20 -12.89
CA HIS A 261 1.73 -25.63 -13.87
C HIS A 261 1.14 -26.74 -14.73
N PHE A 262 0.79 -26.40 -15.96
CA PHE A 262 0.51 -27.38 -17.00
C PHE A 262 1.77 -27.61 -17.81
N ASN A 263 2.27 -28.83 -17.80
CA ASN A 263 3.46 -29.20 -18.56
C ASN A 263 3.20 -29.14 -20.08
N ASN A 264 1.93 -29.08 -20.50
CA ASN A 264 1.52 -28.89 -21.88
C ASN A 264 0.06 -28.40 -22.01
N ILE A 265 -0.30 -28.00 -23.24
CA ILE A 265 -1.66 -27.54 -23.60
C ILE A 265 -2.74 -28.60 -23.34
N GLU A 266 -2.43 -29.90 -23.44
CA GLU A 266 -3.42 -30.96 -23.20
C GLU A 266 -3.80 -31.05 -21.72
N GLN A 267 -2.83 -30.94 -20.81
CA GLN A 267 -3.08 -30.89 -19.38
C GLN A 267 -3.94 -29.67 -19.00
N MET A 268 -3.65 -28.50 -19.59
CA MET A 268 -4.47 -27.30 -19.39
C MET A 268 -5.91 -27.49 -19.87
N ARG A 269 -6.09 -28.05 -21.09
CA ARG A 269 -7.42 -28.29 -21.67
C ARG A 269 -8.24 -29.31 -20.87
N LYS A 270 -7.59 -30.36 -20.38
CA LYS A 270 -8.21 -31.37 -19.53
C LYS A 270 -8.71 -30.74 -18.23
N TYR A 271 -7.85 -29.96 -17.57
CA TYR A 271 -8.22 -29.25 -16.35
C TYR A 271 -9.44 -28.33 -16.54
N VAL A 272 -9.45 -27.52 -17.60
CA VAL A 272 -10.57 -26.61 -17.93
C VAL A 272 -11.87 -27.38 -18.13
N LYS A 273 -11.84 -28.52 -18.83
CA LYS A 273 -13.03 -29.38 -19.01
C LYS A 273 -13.55 -29.99 -17.71
N GLU A 274 -12.66 -30.32 -16.78
CA GLU A 274 -13.02 -30.96 -15.52
C GLU A 274 -13.57 -29.98 -14.48
N HIS A 275 -13.26 -28.69 -14.60
CA HIS A 275 -13.54 -27.68 -13.57
C HIS A 275 -14.42 -26.51 -14.02
N ASN A 276 -14.83 -26.45 -15.30
CA ASN A 276 -15.80 -25.46 -15.82
C ASN A 276 -17.14 -26.11 -16.26
N ASN A 277 -17.57 -27.18 -15.59
CA ASN A 277 -18.93 -27.73 -15.76
C ASN A 277 -19.87 -27.23 -14.65
N ASP A 278 -19.91 -25.91 -14.45
CA ASP A 278 -21.03 -25.18 -13.84
C ASP A 278 -21.52 -24.11 -14.83
#